data_AF-A0A7C8J9E5-F1
#
_entry.id   AF-A0A7C8J9E5-F1
#
_cell.length_a   1.000
_cell.length_b   1.000
_cell.length_c   1.000
_cell.angle_alpha   90.00
_cell.angle_beta   90.00
_cell.angle_gamma   90.00
#
_symmetry.space_group_name_H-M   'P 1'
#
loop_
_entity.id
_entity.type
_entity.pdbx_description
1 polymer ?
#
loop_
_entity_poly.entity_id
_entity_poly.type
_entity_poly.pdbx_seq_one_letter_code
_entity_poly.pdbx_strand_id
1 'polypeptide(L)'
;MAYKIVVLAGDHCGPEVTKEAIKTLKAVSEARPSIQFDFQDHLIGGASIDATGSPLTDEVLDACKSADAVFLGAVGGPEWGTGTVRPEQGLLKLRKELATFGNLRPCNFAAPSLLDNSPLKPDIARGVDFCVVRELTGGIYFGDRKEDTGDGYAYDIEPYSKAEIERITRLAGHLALQQTPPSPVWSLDKANVLATSRLWRKTVTEVMEKEFPQVKLGHHLIDSAAMLMLKNPRALNGVVVTSNLFGDIISDEASVIPGSLGLLPSASLSGIPEVGKNVNGVYEPIHGSAPDISGKGIVNPVASILSIAMLLKYSLNLHEEAKAVEDAVRTTIESGVKTGDIGGKSKTSEVGDAVVAEIKKLLS
;
A
#
# COMPACT_ATOMS: atom_id res chain seq x y z
N MET A 1 -5.25 12.36 24.52
CA MET A 1 -5.87 11.07 24.17
C MET A 1 -4.92 10.36 23.23
N ALA A 2 -4.83 9.03 23.28
CA ALA A 2 -3.93 8.26 22.43
C ALA A 2 -4.68 7.72 21.20
N TYR A 3 -4.00 7.66 20.06
CA TYR A 3 -4.52 7.01 18.85
C TYR A 3 -4.46 5.50 19.02
N LYS A 4 -5.56 4.81 18.77
CA LYS A 4 -5.66 3.35 18.87
C LYS A 4 -5.16 2.70 17.58
N ILE A 5 -4.06 1.98 17.67
CA ILE A 5 -3.41 1.29 16.55
C ILE A 5 -3.50 -0.22 16.78
N VAL A 6 -4.24 -0.92 15.91
CA VAL A 6 -4.21 -2.39 15.90
C VAL A 6 -3.01 -2.85 15.11
N VAL A 7 -2.23 -3.76 15.68
CA VAL A 7 -0.99 -4.29 15.10
C VAL A 7 -1.19 -5.76 14.76
N LEU A 8 -1.14 -6.07 13.47
CA LEU A 8 -1.29 -7.40 12.90
C LEU A 8 0.05 -7.82 12.29
N ALA A 9 0.99 -8.24 13.14
CA ALA A 9 2.34 -8.61 12.70
C ALA A 9 2.35 -9.73 11.64
N GLY A 10 1.41 -10.68 11.75
CA GLY A 10 1.22 -11.76 10.80
C GLY A 10 2.38 -12.77 10.79
N ASP A 11 2.78 -13.19 9.58
CA ASP A 11 3.55 -14.40 9.35
C ASP A 11 5.03 -14.10 8.99
N HIS A 12 5.92 -15.04 9.30
CA HIS A 12 7.34 -15.06 8.93
C HIS A 12 8.11 -13.74 9.16
N CYS A 13 8.42 -12.96 8.12
CA CYS A 13 9.17 -11.71 8.26
C CYS A 13 8.32 -10.57 8.88
N GLY A 14 6.99 -10.71 8.85
CA GLY A 14 6.03 -9.73 9.33
C GLY A 14 6.34 -9.22 10.75
N PRO A 15 6.51 -10.09 11.76
CA PRO A 15 6.92 -9.69 13.10
C PRO A 15 8.23 -8.90 13.18
N GLU A 16 9.22 -9.24 12.36
CA GLU A 16 10.54 -8.60 12.33
C GLU A 16 10.43 -7.14 11.85
N VAL A 17 9.76 -6.91 10.71
CA VAL A 17 9.58 -5.56 10.15
C VAL A 17 8.56 -4.73 10.90
N THR A 18 7.52 -5.37 11.46
CA THR A 18 6.51 -4.72 12.31
C THR A 18 7.16 -4.12 13.54
N LYS A 19 8.07 -4.85 14.17
CA LYS A 19 8.81 -4.33 15.33
C LYS A 19 9.54 -3.03 15.01
N GLU A 20 10.21 -2.95 13.86
CA GLU A 20 10.94 -1.76 13.43
C GLU A 20 10.00 -0.60 13.04
N ALA A 21 8.86 -0.90 12.41
CA ALA A 21 7.81 0.08 12.15
C ALA A 21 7.22 0.67 13.44
N ILE A 22 6.90 -0.15 14.44
CA ILE A 22 6.35 0.35 15.71
C ILE A 22 7.36 1.19 16.49
N LYS A 23 8.68 0.94 16.35
CA LYS A 23 9.70 1.84 16.93
C LYS A 23 9.59 3.27 16.40
N THR A 24 9.22 3.48 15.13
CA THR A 24 9.14 4.83 14.56
C THR A 24 7.95 5.62 15.13
N LEU A 25 6.79 4.98 15.34
CA LEU A 25 5.67 5.61 16.06
C LEU A 25 6.05 5.97 17.51
N LYS A 26 6.77 5.08 18.21
CA LYS A 26 7.27 5.38 19.57
C LYS A 26 8.22 6.57 19.57
N ALA A 27 9.12 6.65 18.58
CA ALA A 27 10.03 7.79 18.42
C ALA A 27 9.29 9.11 18.19
N VAL A 28 8.21 9.09 17.40
CA VAL A 28 7.32 10.25 17.22
C VAL A 28 6.70 10.68 18.55
N SER A 29 6.15 9.75 19.34
CA SER A 29 5.56 10.07 20.65
C SER A 29 6.58 10.58 21.67
N GLU A 30 7.82 10.07 21.64
CA GLU A 30 8.90 10.55 22.51
C GLU A 30 9.31 11.99 22.15
N ALA A 31 9.38 12.32 20.86
CA ALA A 31 9.69 13.68 20.41
C ALA A 31 8.52 14.65 20.57
N ARG A 32 7.27 14.16 20.45
CA ARG A 32 6.03 14.95 20.59
C ARG A 32 5.13 14.35 21.66
N PRO A 33 5.30 14.72 22.94
CA PRO A 33 4.51 14.16 24.04
C PRO A 33 2.99 14.37 23.92
N SER A 34 2.53 15.33 23.10
CA SER A 34 1.10 15.53 22.78
C SER A 34 0.51 14.43 21.91
N ILE A 35 1.33 13.65 21.20
CA ILE A 35 0.94 12.56 20.31
C ILE A 35 1.26 11.25 21.01
N GLN A 36 0.24 10.45 21.32
CA GLN A 36 0.40 9.18 22.01
C GLN A 36 -0.29 8.07 21.20
N PHE A 37 0.24 6.86 21.27
CA PHE A 37 -0.31 5.67 20.60
C PHE A 37 -0.64 4.58 21.61
N ASP A 38 -1.81 3.97 21.47
CA ASP A 38 -2.22 2.76 22.17
C ASP A 38 -2.16 1.58 21.20
N PHE A 39 -1.24 0.65 21.42
CA PHE A 39 -1.01 -0.49 20.53
C PHE A 39 -1.77 -1.72 20.99
N GLN A 40 -2.51 -2.36 20.08
CA GLN A 40 -3.25 -3.59 20.34
C GLN A 40 -2.79 -4.68 19.39
N ASP A 41 -1.91 -5.56 19.87
CA ASP A 41 -1.37 -6.68 19.11
C ASP A 41 -2.41 -7.80 18.98
N HIS A 42 -2.67 -8.23 17.73
CA HIS A 42 -3.60 -9.30 17.42
C HIS A 42 -3.05 -10.24 16.33
N LEU A 43 -3.58 -11.46 16.25
CA LEU A 43 -3.19 -12.47 15.26
C LEU A 43 -4.00 -12.32 13.97
N ILE A 44 -3.34 -12.52 12.84
CA ILE A 44 -3.94 -12.69 11.51
C ILE A 44 -3.13 -13.75 10.75
N GLY A 45 -3.71 -14.30 9.68
CA GLY A 45 -2.98 -15.13 8.73
C GLY A 45 -2.67 -16.51 9.28
N GLY A 46 -1.52 -17.05 8.90
CA GLY A 46 -1.05 -18.35 9.32
C GLY A 46 -0.93 -18.49 10.84
N ALA A 47 -0.38 -17.49 11.51
CA ALA A 47 -0.28 -17.44 12.97
C ALA A 47 -1.65 -17.53 13.66
N SER A 48 -2.70 -16.95 13.05
CA SER A 48 -4.07 -17.05 13.55
C SER A 48 -4.69 -18.42 13.28
N ILE A 49 -4.42 -19.00 12.09
CA ILE A 49 -4.86 -20.36 11.73
C ILE A 49 -4.28 -21.37 12.73
N ASP A 50 -2.98 -21.29 13.00
CA ASP A 50 -2.31 -22.25 13.90
C ASP A 50 -2.85 -22.16 15.34
N ALA A 51 -3.22 -20.96 15.78
CA ALA A 51 -3.73 -20.72 17.14
C ALA A 51 -5.24 -20.98 17.29
N THR A 52 -6.04 -20.73 16.26
CA THR A 52 -7.52 -20.63 16.38
C THR A 52 -8.29 -21.43 15.33
N GLY A 53 -7.62 -21.94 14.29
CA GLY A 53 -8.23 -22.55 13.12
C GLY A 53 -8.85 -21.56 12.13
N SER A 54 -8.75 -20.25 12.38
CA SER A 54 -9.27 -19.18 11.49
C SER A 54 -8.15 -18.20 11.12
N PRO A 55 -8.08 -17.70 9.88
CA PRO A 55 -7.10 -16.69 9.49
C PRO A 55 -7.42 -15.28 10.02
N LEU A 56 -8.66 -15.04 10.46
CA LEU A 56 -9.09 -13.79 11.09
C LEU A 56 -10.36 -14.04 11.92
N THR A 57 -10.24 -13.93 13.24
CA THR A 57 -11.39 -14.06 14.15
C THR A 57 -12.26 -12.80 14.14
N ASP A 58 -13.53 -12.93 14.52
CA ASP A 58 -14.45 -11.80 14.58
C ASP A 58 -14.06 -10.79 15.67
N GLU A 59 -13.47 -11.25 16.77
CA GLU A 59 -12.92 -10.38 17.82
C GLU A 59 -11.82 -9.46 17.28
N VAL A 60 -10.87 -9.99 16.51
CA VAL A 60 -9.81 -9.17 15.89
C VAL A 60 -10.40 -8.22 14.85
N LEU A 61 -11.41 -8.66 14.10
CA LEU A 61 -12.09 -7.80 13.13
C LEU A 61 -12.78 -6.61 13.82
N ASP A 62 -13.46 -6.84 14.94
CA ASP A 62 -14.10 -5.77 15.72
C ASP A 62 -13.08 -4.81 16.32
N ALA A 63 -11.94 -5.33 16.78
CA ALA A 63 -10.81 -4.49 17.20
C ALA A 63 -10.33 -3.58 16.06
N CYS A 64 -10.15 -4.12 14.86
CA CYS A 64 -9.75 -3.36 13.66
C CYS A 64 -10.78 -2.30 13.26
N LYS A 65 -12.09 -2.60 13.32
CA LYS A 65 -13.18 -1.66 13.02
C LYS A 65 -13.22 -0.49 14.01
N SER A 66 -12.82 -0.72 15.26
CA SER A 66 -12.81 0.30 16.34
C SER A 66 -11.51 1.10 16.45
N ALA A 67 -10.48 0.74 15.68
CA ALA A 67 -9.17 1.40 15.72
C ALA A 67 -9.17 2.71 14.91
N ASP A 68 -8.21 3.59 15.20
CA ASP A 68 -7.91 4.74 14.34
C ASP A 68 -7.18 4.27 13.06
N ALA A 69 -6.33 3.26 13.18
CA ALA A 69 -5.66 2.62 12.05
C ALA A 69 -5.23 1.18 12.36
N VAL A 70 -5.02 0.39 11.31
CA VAL A 70 -4.48 -0.98 11.38
C VAL A 70 -3.12 -1.01 10.69
N PHE A 71 -2.09 -1.46 11.39
CA PHE A 71 -0.80 -1.77 10.78
C PHE A 71 -0.69 -3.29 10.60
N LEU A 72 -0.33 -3.74 9.40
CA LEU A 72 -0.16 -5.15 9.06
C LEU A 72 1.27 -5.41 8.55
N GLY A 73 1.90 -6.46 9.07
CA GLY A 73 3.26 -6.86 8.71
C GLY A 73 3.30 -7.61 7.39
N ALA A 74 3.08 -8.92 7.42
CA ALA A 74 2.95 -9.75 6.22
C ALA A 74 2.06 -10.96 6.50
N VAL A 75 1.43 -11.55 5.48
CA VAL A 75 0.54 -12.71 5.62
C VAL A 75 0.91 -13.75 4.57
N GLY A 76 0.86 -15.04 4.93
CA GLY A 76 1.05 -16.17 4.02
C GLY A 76 2.37 -16.92 4.21
N GLY A 77 2.48 -18.10 3.60
CA GLY A 77 3.63 -18.99 3.69
C GLY A 77 3.35 -20.37 3.09
N PRO A 78 4.40 -21.12 2.71
CA PRO A 78 4.26 -22.39 1.99
C PRO A 78 3.54 -23.48 2.79
N GLU A 79 3.61 -23.45 4.12
CA GLU A 79 3.01 -24.45 5.02
C GLU A 79 1.48 -24.46 5.00
N TRP A 80 0.82 -23.35 4.64
CA TRP A 80 -0.65 -23.26 4.61
C TRP A 80 -1.26 -23.59 3.23
N GLY A 81 -0.43 -23.76 2.20
CA GLY A 81 -0.80 -24.32 0.89
C GLY A 81 -1.98 -23.64 0.17
N THR A 82 -2.68 -24.39 -0.70
CA THR A 82 -3.84 -23.93 -1.48
C THR A 82 -5.17 -24.53 -1.00
N GLY A 83 -5.21 -24.97 0.26
CA GLY A 83 -6.36 -25.65 0.86
C GLY A 83 -7.59 -24.75 1.07
N THR A 84 -8.57 -25.28 1.80
CA THR A 84 -9.84 -24.58 2.09
C THR A 84 -9.66 -23.37 3.01
N VAL A 85 -8.76 -23.47 3.98
CA VAL A 85 -8.41 -22.38 4.91
C VAL A 85 -7.01 -21.88 4.56
N ARG A 86 -6.89 -20.59 4.23
CA ARG A 86 -5.65 -19.97 3.76
C ARG A 86 -5.44 -18.60 4.42
N PRO A 87 -4.19 -18.19 4.69
CA PRO A 87 -3.88 -16.90 5.31
C PRO A 87 -4.49 -15.71 4.55
N GLU A 88 -4.47 -15.72 3.22
CA GLU A 88 -4.95 -14.63 2.35
C GLU A 88 -6.46 -14.39 2.50
N GLN A 89 -7.23 -15.40 2.91
CA GLN A 89 -8.66 -15.23 3.19
C GLN A 89 -8.89 -14.26 4.35
N GLY A 90 -8.01 -14.26 5.36
CA GLY A 90 -8.06 -13.30 6.47
C GLY A 90 -7.86 -11.87 5.98
N LEU A 91 -6.86 -11.64 5.12
CA LEU A 91 -6.57 -10.33 4.53
C LEU A 91 -7.72 -9.82 3.65
N LEU A 92 -8.29 -10.69 2.81
CA LEU A 92 -9.45 -10.34 1.97
C LEU A 92 -10.70 -10.05 2.81
N LYS A 93 -10.96 -10.84 3.87
CA LYS A 93 -12.05 -10.60 4.82
C LYS A 93 -11.86 -9.24 5.52
N LEU A 94 -10.65 -8.96 6.03
CA LEU A 94 -10.32 -7.69 6.67
C LEU A 94 -10.63 -6.49 5.76
N ARG A 95 -10.07 -6.48 4.54
CA ARG A 95 -10.24 -5.39 3.57
C ARG A 95 -11.70 -5.16 3.20
N LYS A 96 -12.45 -6.24 2.99
CA LYS A 96 -13.88 -6.17 2.67
C LYS A 96 -14.69 -5.59 3.83
N GLU A 97 -14.47 -6.10 5.04
CA GLU A 97 -15.24 -5.75 6.23
C GLU A 97 -14.92 -4.36 6.79
N LEU A 98 -13.70 -3.86 6.57
CA LEU A 98 -13.34 -2.45 6.82
C LEU A 98 -13.72 -1.53 5.66
N ALA A 99 -14.24 -2.09 4.56
CA ALA A 99 -14.56 -1.38 3.32
C ALA A 99 -13.38 -0.56 2.78
N THR A 100 -12.14 -1.07 2.88
CA THR A 100 -10.93 -0.39 2.42
C THR A 100 -10.82 -0.43 0.89
N PHE A 101 -11.65 0.36 0.21
CA PHE A 101 -11.79 0.32 -1.25
C PHE A 101 -10.62 0.95 -2.00
N GLY A 102 -9.89 1.88 -1.39
CA GLY A 102 -8.84 2.65 -2.04
C GLY A 102 -7.45 2.21 -1.64
N ASN A 103 -6.81 1.37 -2.46
CA ASN A 103 -5.41 0.97 -2.24
C ASN A 103 -4.46 1.96 -2.92
N LEU A 104 -3.52 2.50 -2.15
CA LEU A 104 -2.51 3.46 -2.57
C LEU A 104 -1.14 2.79 -2.55
N ARG A 105 -0.46 2.81 -3.70
CA ARG A 105 0.90 2.28 -3.86
C ARG A 105 1.77 3.34 -4.56
N PRO A 106 2.53 4.15 -3.80
CA PRO A 106 3.44 5.12 -4.38
C PRO A 106 4.59 4.42 -5.11
N CYS A 107 5.02 5.00 -6.23
CA CYS A 107 6.16 4.58 -7.02
C CYS A 107 7.10 5.78 -7.19
N ASN A 108 8.07 5.88 -6.30
CA ASN A 108 9.09 6.91 -6.25
C ASN A 108 10.35 6.37 -5.55
N PHE A 109 11.48 7.04 -5.74
CA PHE A 109 12.73 6.67 -5.07
C PHE A 109 12.76 7.22 -3.64
N ALA A 110 12.83 6.33 -2.64
CA ALA A 110 12.96 6.73 -1.23
C ALA A 110 14.24 7.54 -0.95
N ALA A 111 15.28 7.36 -1.77
CA ALA A 111 16.51 8.13 -1.73
C ALA A 111 17.13 8.24 -3.14
N PRO A 112 17.71 9.38 -3.53
CA PRO A 112 18.36 9.56 -4.83
C PRO A 112 19.42 8.49 -5.17
N SER A 113 20.17 8.03 -4.17
CA SER A 113 21.19 6.98 -4.30
C SER A 113 20.64 5.60 -4.70
N LEU A 114 19.32 5.38 -4.64
CA LEU A 114 18.68 4.13 -5.07
C LEU A 114 18.40 4.08 -6.58
N LEU A 115 18.63 5.16 -7.32
CA LEU A 115 18.39 5.20 -8.76
C LEU A 115 19.13 4.08 -9.51
N ASP A 116 20.35 3.78 -9.10
CA ASP A 116 21.18 2.75 -9.73
C ASP A 116 20.71 1.32 -9.43
N ASN A 117 19.78 1.14 -8.47
CA ASN A 117 19.14 -0.13 -8.21
C ASN A 117 17.97 -0.40 -9.17
N SER A 118 17.51 0.61 -9.91
CA SER A 118 16.42 0.44 -10.87
C SER A 118 16.82 -0.52 -11.99
N PRO A 119 15.93 -1.42 -12.43
CA PRO A 119 16.18 -2.23 -13.62
C PRO A 119 16.11 -1.39 -14.91
N LEU A 120 15.54 -0.18 -14.85
CA LEU A 120 15.49 0.75 -15.97
C LEU A 120 16.76 1.61 -16.00
N LYS A 121 17.12 2.09 -17.20
CA LYS A 121 18.24 3.01 -17.33
C LYS A 121 18.02 4.28 -16.47
N PRO A 122 19.05 4.84 -15.82
CA PRO A 122 18.90 5.99 -14.95
C PRO A 122 18.20 7.21 -15.60
N ASP A 123 18.41 7.46 -16.89
CA ASP A 123 17.76 8.55 -17.65
C ASP A 123 16.26 8.33 -17.90
N ILE A 124 15.79 7.08 -17.83
CA ILE A 124 14.38 6.70 -17.92
C ILE A 124 13.71 6.78 -16.55
N ALA A 125 14.35 6.21 -15.52
CA ALA A 125 13.77 6.10 -14.18
C ALA A 125 13.84 7.37 -13.33
N ARG A 126 14.85 8.22 -13.53
CA ARG A 126 15.04 9.43 -12.72
C ARG A 126 13.81 10.33 -12.78
N GLY A 127 13.27 10.68 -11.61
CA GLY A 127 12.12 11.57 -11.48
C GLY A 127 10.76 10.89 -11.68
N VAL A 128 10.71 9.56 -11.68
CA VAL A 128 9.45 8.83 -11.53
C VAL A 128 8.84 9.14 -10.17
N ASP A 129 7.59 9.61 -10.20
CA ASP A 129 6.81 9.98 -9.02
C ASP A 129 5.32 9.92 -9.36
N PHE A 130 4.71 8.76 -9.11
CA PHE A 130 3.27 8.57 -9.20
C PHE A 130 2.75 7.68 -8.08
N CYS A 131 1.44 7.71 -7.86
CA CYS A 131 0.76 6.79 -6.96
C CYS A 131 -0.32 6.01 -7.72
N VAL A 132 -0.26 4.68 -7.64
CA VAL A 132 -1.33 3.82 -8.14
C VAL A 132 -2.45 3.76 -7.10
N VAL A 133 -3.63 4.15 -7.52
CA VAL A 133 -4.90 4.10 -6.80
C VAL A 133 -5.72 2.94 -7.38
N ARG A 134 -5.63 1.80 -6.73
CA ARG A 134 -6.29 0.55 -7.10
C ARG A 134 -7.60 0.42 -6.35
N GLU A 135 -8.70 0.14 -7.07
CA GLU A 135 -9.94 -0.31 -6.42
C GLU A 135 -9.71 -1.70 -5.81
N LEU A 136 -10.01 -1.89 -4.53
CA LEU A 136 -9.53 -3.06 -3.77
C LEU A 136 -10.65 -4.02 -3.33
N THR A 137 -11.92 -3.64 -3.43
CA THR A 137 -13.05 -4.37 -2.80
C THR A 137 -14.11 -4.86 -3.79
N GLY A 138 -13.91 -4.66 -5.09
CA GLY A 138 -14.79 -5.14 -6.15
C GLY A 138 -14.02 -5.78 -7.32
N GLY A 139 -14.65 -5.85 -8.48
CA GLY A 139 -14.08 -6.45 -9.69
C GLY A 139 -13.97 -7.98 -9.61
N ILE A 140 -13.15 -8.54 -10.49
CA ILE A 140 -13.06 -9.99 -10.74
C ILE A 140 -12.69 -10.82 -9.50
N TYR A 141 -12.01 -10.23 -8.52
CA TYR A 141 -11.63 -10.94 -7.29
C TYR A 141 -12.81 -11.21 -6.35
N PHE A 142 -13.89 -10.43 -6.47
CA PHE A 142 -15.08 -10.54 -5.63
C PHE A 142 -16.32 -10.94 -6.43
N GLY A 143 -16.21 -11.09 -7.75
CA GLY A 143 -17.29 -11.59 -8.60
C GLY A 143 -17.51 -13.09 -8.44
N ASP A 144 -18.71 -13.52 -8.86
CA ASP A 144 -19.06 -14.93 -8.89
C ASP A 144 -18.11 -15.71 -9.80
N ARG A 145 -17.78 -16.93 -9.37
CA ARG A 145 -16.88 -17.84 -10.08
C ARG A 145 -17.42 -19.26 -10.09
N LYS A 146 -16.99 -20.02 -11.08
CA LYS A 146 -17.16 -21.48 -11.15
C LYS A 146 -15.79 -22.13 -11.30
N GLU A 147 -15.45 -23.00 -10.36
CA GLU A 147 -14.29 -23.88 -10.46
C GLU A 147 -14.55 -25.04 -11.42
N ASP A 148 -13.51 -25.56 -12.06
CA ASP A 148 -13.58 -26.79 -12.84
C ASP A 148 -13.83 -27.99 -11.91
N THR A 149 -14.87 -28.77 -12.21
CA THR A 149 -15.25 -29.98 -11.43
C THR A 149 -14.94 -31.27 -12.18
N GLY A 150 -14.10 -31.19 -13.22
CA GLY A 150 -13.76 -32.27 -14.14
C GLY A 150 -14.43 -32.14 -15.52
N ASP A 151 -15.17 -31.05 -15.76
CA ASP A 151 -15.81 -30.73 -17.04
C ASP A 151 -14.94 -29.84 -17.95
N GLY A 152 -13.79 -29.37 -17.45
CA GLY A 152 -12.84 -28.55 -18.21
C GLY A 152 -13.33 -27.12 -18.44
N TYR A 153 -14.27 -26.64 -17.62
CA TYR A 153 -14.89 -25.33 -17.77
C TYR A 153 -14.93 -24.55 -16.45
N ALA A 154 -14.30 -23.39 -16.44
CA ALA A 154 -14.28 -22.44 -15.34
C ALA A 154 -14.57 -21.02 -15.84
N TYR A 155 -15.05 -20.14 -14.96
CA TYR A 155 -15.21 -18.71 -15.26
C TYR A 155 -15.05 -17.86 -14.00
N ASP A 156 -14.68 -16.60 -14.23
CA ASP A 156 -14.67 -15.52 -13.25
C ASP A 156 -15.39 -14.31 -13.85
N ILE A 157 -16.29 -13.68 -13.09
CA ILE A 157 -17.03 -12.49 -13.53
C ILE A 157 -16.36 -11.25 -12.98
N GLU A 158 -16.18 -10.20 -13.79
CA GLU A 158 -15.73 -8.87 -13.35
C GLU A 158 -16.92 -7.91 -13.19
N PRO A 159 -17.57 -7.82 -12.01
CA PRO A 159 -18.62 -6.83 -11.79
C PRO A 159 -18.05 -5.50 -11.29
N TYR A 160 -18.61 -4.40 -11.79
CA TYR A 160 -18.49 -3.08 -11.18
C TYR A 160 -19.81 -2.32 -11.28
N SER A 161 -20.23 -1.73 -10.19
CA SER A 161 -21.29 -0.71 -10.16
C SER A 161 -20.72 0.69 -10.38
N LYS A 162 -21.58 1.62 -10.80
CA LYS A 162 -21.19 3.03 -10.92
C LYS A 162 -20.65 3.59 -9.59
N ALA A 163 -21.30 3.28 -8.47
CA ALA A 163 -20.93 3.79 -7.15
C ALA A 163 -19.51 3.37 -6.72
N GLU A 164 -19.09 2.14 -7.04
CA GLU A 164 -17.74 1.66 -6.75
C GLU A 164 -16.68 2.41 -7.54
N ILE A 165 -16.97 2.74 -8.80
CA ILE A 165 -16.07 3.51 -9.67
C ILE A 165 -16.03 4.99 -9.22
N GLU A 166 -17.17 5.55 -8.82
CA GLU A 166 -17.23 6.93 -8.34
C GLU A 166 -16.37 7.16 -7.08
N ARG A 167 -16.47 6.28 -6.07
CA ARG A 167 -15.71 6.45 -4.81
C ARG A 167 -14.20 6.41 -5.02
N ILE A 168 -13.70 5.50 -5.87
CA ILE A 168 -12.26 5.39 -6.16
C ILE A 168 -11.78 6.56 -7.01
N THR A 169 -12.62 7.07 -7.92
CA THR A 169 -12.32 8.26 -8.72
C THR A 169 -12.24 9.51 -7.85
N ARG A 170 -13.16 9.69 -6.89
CA ARG A 170 -13.12 10.80 -5.94
C ARG A 170 -11.88 10.75 -5.05
N LEU A 171 -11.46 9.56 -4.63
CA LEU A 171 -10.18 9.40 -3.92
C LEU A 171 -9.00 9.85 -4.81
N ALA A 172 -8.95 9.42 -6.07
CA ALA A 172 -7.89 9.83 -7.00
C ALA A 172 -7.87 11.35 -7.25
N GLY A 173 -9.05 11.96 -7.49
CA GLY A 173 -9.20 13.40 -7.67
C GLY A 173 -8.80 14.19 -6.41
N HIS A 174 -9.19 13.70 -5.23
CA HIS A 174 -8.78 14.29 -3.96
C HIS A 174 -7.25 14.26 -3.79
N LEU A 175 -6.61 13.11 -4.02
CA LEU A 175 -5.14 12.98 -3.90
C LEU A 175 -4.41 13.89 -4.89
N ALA A 176 -4.93 14.03 -6.11
CA ALA A 176 -4.37 14.94 -7.11
C ALA A 176 -4.39 16.41 -6.67
N LEU A 177 -5.42 16.83 -5.92
CA LEU A 177 -5.54 18.18 -5.38
C LEU A 177 -4.64 18.46 -4.17
N GLN A 178 -4.06 17.43 -3.55
CA GLN A 178 -3.11 17.61 -2.44
C GLN A 178 -1.74 18.14 -2.91
N GLN A 179 -1.53 18.25 -4.23
CA GLN A 179 -0.32 18.80 -4.83
C GLN A 179 -0.56 20.20 -5.38
N THR A 180 0.47 21.05 -5.36
CA THR A 180 0.43 22.41 -5.91
C THR A 180 1.54 22.59 -6.94
N PRO A 181 1.23 22.69 -8.25
CA PRO A 181 -0.11 22.59 -8.85
C PRO A 181 -0.72 21.17 -8.75
N PRO A 182 -2.04 21.01 -8.95
CA PRO A 182 -2.67 19.70 -8.92
C PRO A 182 -2.02 18.71 -9.88
N SER A 183 -1.76 17.49 -9.39
CA SER A 183 -1.22 16.42 -10.23
C SER A 183 -2.25 15.95 -11.26
N PRO A 184 -1.82 15.46 -12.43
CA PRO A 184 -2.74 14.81 -13.37
C PRO A 184 -3.27 13.49 -12.80
N VAL A 185 -4.46 13.09 -13.24
CA VAL A 185 -5.07 11.78 -13.01
C VAL A 185 -5.06 10.98 -14.32
N TRP A 186 -4.53 9.77 -14.28
CA TRP A 186 -4.45 8.83 -15.39
C TRP A 186 -5.35 7.63 -15.11
N SER A 187 -6.44 7.48 -15.85
CA SER A 187 -7.35 6.34 -15.74
C SER A 187 -6.92 5.22 -16.68
N LEU A 188 -6.64 4.04 -16.13
CA LEU A 188 -6.28 2.85 -16.91
C LEU A 188 -7.46 1.88 -17.02
N ASP A 189 -7.77 1.45 -18.24
CA ASP A 189 -8.90 0.54 -18.50
C ASP A 189 -8.66 -0.33 -19.75
N LYS A 190 -9.64 -1.16 -20.13
CA LYS A 190 -9.67 -1.89 -21.42
C LYS A 190 -10.94 -1.60 -22.21
N ALA A 191 -11.34 -0.33 -22.31
CA ALA A 191 -12.64 0.10 -22.84
C ALA A 191 -12.86 -0.28 -24.32
N ASN A 192 -11.79 -0.54 -25.08
CA ASN A 192 -11.87 -1.05 -26.44
C ASN A 192 -12.39 -2.50 -26.55
N VAL A 193 -12.43 -3.24 -25.44
CA VAL A 193 -12.92 -4.64 -25.40
C VAL A 193 -14.03 -4.79 -24.36
N LEU A 194 -13.75 -4.46 -23.10
CA LEU A 194 -14.60 -4.84 -21.97
C LEU A 194 -15.75 -3.87 -21.72
N ALA A 195 -16.95 -4.41 -21.45
CA ALA A 195 -18.13 -3.62 -21.08
C ALA A 195 -17.93 -2.90 -19.73
N THR A 196 -17.31 -3.59 -18.77
CA THR A 196 -16.93 -3.07 -17.45
C THR A 196 -16.02 -1.85 -17.59
N SER A 197 -15.01 -1.94 -18.46
CA SER A 197 -14.10 -0.82 -18.76
C SER A 197 -14.77 0.35 -19.49
N ARG A 198 -15.81 0.11 -20.30
CA ARG A 198 -16.61 1.22 -20.88
C ARG A 198 -17.42 1.96 -19.82
N LEU A 199 -18.02 1.23 -18.87
CA LEU A 199 -18.68 1.83 -17.70
C LEU A 199 -17.67 2.59 -16.83
N TRP A 200 -16.50 1.99 -16.60
CA TRP A 200 -15.38 2.62 -15.87
C TRP A 200 -15.01 3.95 -16.49
N ARG A 201 -14.60 3.95 -17.76
CA ARG A 201 -14.17 5.17 -18.47
C ARG A 201 -15.23 6.25 -18.41
N LYS A 202 -16.48 5.92 -18.75
CA LYS A 202 -17.61 6.86 -18.69
C LYS A 202 -17.75 7.48 -17.30
N THR A 203 -17.73 6.66 -16.26
CA THR A 203 -17.93 7.13 -14.87
C THR A 203 -16.77 7.99 -14.39
N VAL A 204 -15.52 7.59 -14.67
CA VAL A 204 -14.34 8.37 -14.32
C VAL A 204 -14.38 9.74 -15.00
N THR A 205 -14.67 9.79 -16.31
CA THR A 205 -14.79 11.05 -17.04
C THR A 205 -15.86 11.95 -16.43
N GLU A 206 -17.08 11.42 -16.19
CA GLU A 206 -18.19 12.18 -15.60
C GLU A 206 -17.83 12.79 -14.24
N VAL A 207 -17.20 12.02 -13.34
CA VAL A 207 -16.81 12.50 -12.00
C VAL A 207 -15.71 13.56 -12.10
N MET A 208 -14.66 13.30 -12.88
CA MET A 208 -13.53 14.22 -13.01
C MET A 208 -13.92 15.56 -13.62
N GLU A 209 -14.73 15.55 -14.68
CA GLU A 209 -15.20 16.80 -15.31
C GLU A 209 -16.13 17.62 -14.40
N LYS A 210 -16.98 16.94 -13.62
CA LYS A 210 -17.97 17.60 -12.77
C LYS A 210 -17.39 18.08 -11.44
N GLU A 211 -16.57 17.26 -10.79
CA GLU A 211 -16.11 17.47 -9.42
C GLU A 211 -14.66 17.97 -9.34
N PHE A 212 -13.84 17.72 -10.37
CA PHE A 212 -12.41 18.04 -10.40
C PHE A 212 -11.95 18.72 -11.72
N PRO A 213 -12.66 19.73 -12.25
CA PRO A 213 -12.36 20.33 -13.57
C PRO A 213 -10.97 20.96 -13.70
N GLN A 214 -10.31 21.26 -12.58
CA GLN A 214 -8.94 21.78 -12.50
C GLN A 214 -7.86 20.70 -12.61
N VAL A 215 -8.22 19.42 -12.49
CA VAL A 215 -7.30 18.29 -12.56
C VAL A 215 -7.24 17.76 -13.98
N LYS A 216 -6.03 17.70 -14.57
CA LYS A 216 -5.85 17.11 -15.89
C LYS A 216 -6.19 15.61 -15.84
N LEU A 217 -7.18 15.19 -16.62
CA LEU A 217 -7.51 13.78 -16.83
C LEU A 217 -6.87 13.26 -18.13
N GLY A 218 -6.33 12.05 -18.09
CA GLY A 218 -6.00 11.26 -19.27
C GLY A 218 -6.44 9.81 -19.14
N HIS A 219 -6.74 9.16 -20.27
CA HIS A 219 -7.08 7.74 -20.32
C HIS A 219 -6.03 6.97 -21.10
N HIS A 220 -5.60 5.83 -20.56
CA HIS A 220 -4.76 4.87 -21.26
C HIS A 220 -5.42 3.48 -21.25
N LEU A 221 -5.21 2.72 -22.31
CA LEU A 221 -5.49 1.29 -22.24
C LEU A 221 -4.42 0.61 -21.39
N ILE A 222 -4.80 -0.39 -20.59
CA ILE A 222 -3.89 -1.03 -19.62
C ILE A 222 -2.64 -1.63 -20.27
N ASP A 223 -2.76 -2.22 -21.46
CA ASP A 223 -1.63 -2.74 -22.25
C ASP A 223 -0.71 -1.64 -22.76
N SER A 224 -1.28 -0.49 -23.14
CA SER A 224 -0.48 0.68 -23.53
C SER A 224 0.24 1.29 -22.33
N ALA A 225 -0.39 1.27 -21.15
CA ALA A 225 0.19 1.77 -19.91
C ALA A 225 1.36 0.90 -19.43
N ALA A 226 1.24 -0.43 -19.52
CA ALA A 226 2.35 -1.35 -19.24
C ALA A 226 3.58 -1.04 -20.12
N MET A 227 3.38 -0.91 -21.44
CA MET A 227 4.49 -0.50 -22.34
C MET A 227 5.06 0.88 -21.98
N LEU A 228 4.21 1.83 -21.61
CA LEU A 228 4.63 3.18 -21.25
C LEU A 228 5.47 3.19 -19.97
N MET A 229 5.15 2.32 -19.01
CA MET A 229 5.86 2.21 -17.74
C MET A 229 7.31 1.76 -17.89
N LEU A 230 7.62 0.93 -18.88
CA LEU A 230 9.02 0.60 -19.20
C LEU A 230 9.70 1.70 -20.02
N LYS A 231 8.98 2.30 -20.99
CA LYS A 231 9.57 3.22 -21.96
C LYS A 231 9.81 4.63 -21.39
N ASN A 232 8.85 5.16 -20.65
CA ASN A 232 8.87 6.48 -20.05
C ASN A 232 7.85 6.55 -18.89
N PRO A 233 8.15 5.91 -17.74
CA PRO A 233 7.23 5.87 -16.60
C PRO A 233 6.83 7.27 -16.09
N ARG A 234 7.69 8.29 -16.28
CA ARG A 234 7.38 9.68 -15.96
C ARG A 234 6.15 10.25 -16.66
N ALA A 235 5.74 9.67 -17.79
CA ALA A 235 4.50 10.07 -18.45
C ALA A 235 3.25 9.78 -17.62
N LEU A 236 3.35 8.88 -16.62
CA LEU A 236 2.31 8.56 -15.66
C LEU A 236 2.48 9.29 -14.32
N ASN A 237 3.48 10.19 -14.17
CA ASN A 237 3.65 10.99 -12.96
C ASN A 237 2.33 11.66 -12.56
N GLY A 238 2.00 11.61 -11.26
CA GLY A 238 0.70 12.00 -10.72
C GLY A 238 -0.07 10.82 -10.12
N VAL A 239 -1.38 10.76 -10.36
CA VAL A 239 -2.26 9.72 -9.78
C VAL A 239 -2.74 8.78 -10.87
N VAL A 240 -2.48 7.49 -10.74
CA VAL A 240 -2.92 6.46 -11.69
C VAL A 240 -4.09 5.70 -11.07
N VAL A 241 -5.29 5.76 -11.64
CA VAL A 241 -6.50 5.10 -11.09
C VAL A 241 -6.97 3.95 -11.99
N THR A 242 -7.25 2.78 -11.40
CA THR A 242 -7.67 1.60 -12.17
C THR A 242 -8.44 0.56 -11.33
N SER A 243 -9.01 -0.45 -12.01
CA SER A 243 -9.77 -1.53 -11.40
C SER A 243 -8.87 -2.49 -10.59
N ASN A 244 -9.48 -3.43 -9.87
CA ASN A 244 -8.75 -4.30 -8.94
C ASN A 244 -7.66 -5.14 -9.61
N LEU A 245 -8.00 -5.93 -10.64
CA LEU A 245 -7.05 -6.80 -11.33
C LEU A 245 -5.96 -6.00 -12.06
N PHE A 246 -6.34 -4.95 -12.77
CA PHE A 246 -5.37 -4.10 -13.48
C PHE A 246 -4.46 -3.36 -12.51
N GLY A 247 -5.01 -2.90 -11.39
CA GLY A 247 -4.27 -2.24 -10.32
C GLY A 247 -3.27 -3.17 -9.66
N ASP A 248 -3.64 -4.43 -9.46
CA ASP A 248 -2.74 -5.47 -8.95
C ASP A 248 -1.49 -5.57 -9.82
N ILE A 249 -1.70 -5.86 -11.11
CA ILE A 249 -0.63 -6.07 -12.08
C ILE A 249 0.24 -4.82 -12.24
N ILE A 250 -0.39 -3.66 -12.49
CA ILE A 250 0.33 -2.43 -12.81
C ILE A 250 1.10 -1.88 -11.60
N SER A 251 0.59 -2.09 -10.39
CA SER A 251 1.27 -1.64 -9.18
C SER A 251 2.47 -2.52 -8.84
N ASP A 252 2.39 -3.83 -9.10
CA ASP A 252 3.52 -4.73 -8.98
C ASP A 252 4.57 -4.45 -10.08
N GLU A 253 4.16 -4.13 -11.30
CA GLU A 253 5.09 -3.69 -12.36
C GLU A 253 5.77 -2.35 -12.02
N ALA A 254 5.03 -1.40 -11.45
CA ALA A 254 5.60 -0.15 -10.93
C ALA A 254 6.59 -0.39 -9.79
N SER A 255 6.33 -1.41 -8.98
CA SER A 255 7.05 -1.65 -7.72
C SER A 255 8.55 -1.93 -7.89
N VAL A 256 8.95 -2.45 -9.04
CA VAL A 256 10.37 -2.74 -9.31
C VAL A 256 11.14 -1.52 -9.77
N ILE A 257 10.47 -0.44 -10.18
CA ILE A 257 11.13 0.77 -10.70
C ILE A 257 12.07 1.39 -9.67
N PRO A 258 11.69 1.56 -8.39
CA PRO A 258 12.61 2.09 -7.38
C PRO A 258 13.75 1.14 -6.98
N GLY A 259 13.77 -0.09 -7.51
CA GLY A 259 14.89 -1.02 -7.42
C GLY A 259 14.84 -2.03 -6.26
N SER A 260 13.79 -2.02 -5.42
CA SER A 260 13.52 -3.11 -4.46
C SER A 260 12.07 -3.10 -3.99
N LEU A 261 11.47 -4.29 -3.88
CA LEU A 261 10.17 -4.51 -3.22
C LEU A 261 10.20 -4.10 -1.74
N GLY A 262 11.36 -4.21 -1.09
CA GLY A 262 11.57 -3.84 0.31
C GLY A 262 11.44 -2.34 0.62
N LEU A 263 11.23 -1.50 -0.39
CA LEU A 263 11.11 -0.05 -0.27
C LEU A 263 9.68 0.46 -0.32
N LEU A 264 8.70 -0.39 -0.64
CA LEU A 264 7.41 0.09 -1.09
C LEU A 264 6.30 -0.10 -0.06
N PRO A 265 5.77 1.00 0.48
CA PRO A 265 4.65 0.96 1.39
C PRO A 265 3.33 0.83 0.62
N SER A 266 2.26 0.53 1.36
CA SER A 266 0.90 0.68 0.83
C SER A 266 -0.08 1.10 1.92
N ALA A 267 -1.18 1.71 1.48
CA ALA A 267 -2.31 2.04 2.34
C ALA A 267 -3.62 1.62 1.67
N SER A 268 -4.52 1.01 2.42
CA SER A 268 -5.86 0.64 1.99
C SER A 268 -6.86 1.45 2.82
N LEU A 269 -7.47 2.47 2.21
CA LEU A 269 -8.31 3.44 2.92
C LEU A 269 -9.80 3.09 2.83
N SER A 270 -10.52 3.24 3.94
CA SER A 270 -11.98 3.05 4.00
C SER A 270 -12.79 4.29 3.58
N GLY A 271 -12.11 5.39 3.31
CA GLY A 271 -12.70 6.68 2.98
C GLY A 271 -11.72 7.62 2.31
N ILE A 272 -12.20 8.81 1.93
CA ILE A 272 -11.36 9.89 1.42
C ILE A 272 -10.78 10.64 2.63
N PRO A 273 -9.43 10.71 2.78
CA PRO A 273 -8.81 11.41 3.88
C PRO A 273 -9.06 12.91 3.72
N GLU A 274 -9.68 13.56 4.71
CA GLU A 274 -9.97 15.00 4.68
C GLU A 274 -9.34 15.65 5.90
N VAL A 275 -8.88 16.90 5.75
CA VAL A 275 -8.25 17.63 6.87
C VAL A 275 -9.21 17.68 8.06
N GLY A 276 -8.74 17.19 9.20
CA GLY A 276 -9.51 17.17 10.45
C GLY A 276 -10.51 16.01 10.57
N LYS A 277 -10.51 15.07 9.61
CA LYS A 277 -11.30 13.83 9.68
C LYS A 277 -10.38 12.63 9.58
N ASN A 278 -10.39 11.80 10.63
CA ASN A 278 -9.67 10.54 10.61
C ASN A 278 -10.41 9.54 9.70
N VAL A 279 -9.63 8.78 8.94
CA VAL A 279 -10.11 7.69 8.09
C VAL A 279 -9.40 6.43 8.53
N ASN A 280 -10.15 5.39 8.88
CA ASN A 280 -9.53 4.11 9.18
C ASN A 280 -8.90 3.53 7.89
N GLY A 281 -7.74 2.90 8.04
CA GLY A 281 -7.05 2.24 6.93
C GLY A 281 -6.19 1.09 7.42
N VAL A 282 -5.85 0.21 6.48
CA VAL A 282 -4.85 -0.85 6.66
C VAL A 282 -3.56 -0.43 5.96
N TYR A 283 -2.46 -0.41 6.70
CA TYR A 283 -1.15 0.02 6.24
C TYR A 283 -0.18 -1.16 6.30
N GLU A 284 0.45 -1.48 5.18
CA GLU A 284 1.26 -2.68 5.04
C GLU A 284 2.35 -2.49 3.98
N PRO A 285 3.54 -3.08 4.16
CA PRO A 285 4.51 -3.18 3.07
C PRO A 285 3.92 -4.06 1.95
N ILE A 286 4.30 -3.80 0.69
CA ILE A 286 3.81 -4.64 -0.42
C ILE A 286 4.51 -6.01 -0.50
N HIS A 287 5.67 -6.17 0.14
CA HIS A 287 6.43 -7.40 0.05
C HIS A 287 5.69 -8.54 0.76
N GLY A 288 5.87 -9.77 0.26
CA GLY A 288 5.33 -10.96 0.93
C GLY A 288 6.04 -11.27 2.26
N SER A 289 5.69 -12.41 2.84
CA SER A 289 6.17 -12.86 4.15
C SER A 289 7.62 -13.39 4.16
N ALA A 290 8.24 -13.59 2.99
CA ALA A 290 9.66 -13.93 2.83
C ALA A 290 10.17 -15.03 3.80
N PRO A 291 9.57 -16.23 3.79
CA PRO A 291 9.88 -17.32 4.73
C PRO A 291 11.35 -17.76 4.67
N ASP A 292 12.00 -17.61 3.53
CA ASP A 292 13.39 -17.98 3.29
C ASP A 292 14.40 -17.11 4.05
N ILE A 293 14.03 -15.88 4.43
CA ILE A 293 14.88 -14.94 5.18
C ILE A 293 14.35 -14.55 6.56
N SER A 294 13.16 -15.04 6.94
CA SER A 294 12.57 -14.80 8.26
C SER A 294 13.51 -15.19 9.40
N GLY A 295 13.59 -14.33 10.42
CA GLY A 295 14.39 -14.55 11.63
C GLY A 295 15.90 -14.39 11.44
N LYS A 296 16.38 -14.04 10.24
CA LYS A 296 17.80 -13.81 9.97
C LYS A 296 18.26 -12.37 10.25
N GLY A 297 17.34 -11.46 10.56
CA GLY A 297 17.67 -10.06 10.84
C GLY A 297 18.16 -9.30 9.62
N ILE A 298 17.75 -9.71 8.41
CA ILE A 298 18.20 -9.13 7.13
C ILE A 298 17.04 -8.63 6.26
N VAL A 299 15.81 -8.69 6.76
CA VAL A 299 14.62 -8.21 6.04
C VAL A 299 14.65 -6.68 6.02
N ASN A 300 14.39 -6.06 4.88
CA ASN A 300 14.36 -4.61 4.76
C ASN A 300 13.13 -4.02 5.49
N PRO A 301 13.29 -3.21 6.55
CA PRO A 301 12.15 -2.63 7.26
C PRO A 301 11.59 -1.37 6.59
N VAL A 302 12.22 -0.85 5.53
CA VAL A 302 11.90 0.47 4.95
C VAL A 302 10.46 0.55 4.46
N ALA A 303 9.96 -0.45 3.73
CA ALA A 303 8.55 -0.49 3.29
C ALA A 303 7.56 -0.42 4.46
N SER A 304 7.86 -1.13 5.55
CA SER A 304 7.02 -1.12 6.77
C SER A 304 7.07 0.24 7.47
N ILE A 305 8.25 0.85 7.56
CA ILE A 305 8.43 2.19 8.12
C ILE A 305 7.73 3.26 7.27
N LEU A 306 7.84 3.19 5.95
CA LEU A 306 7.14 4.13 5.06
C LEU A 306 5.61 3.92 5.09
N SER A 307 5.15 2.70 5.42
CA SER A 307 3.73 2.44 5.65
C SER A 307 3.23 3.15 6.92
N ILE A 308 4.09 3.32 7.94
CA ILE A 308 3.82 4.18 9.10
C ILE A 308 3.72 5.66 8.69
N ALA A 309 4.56 6.14 7.78
CA ALA A 309 4.41 7.51 7.27
C ALA A 309 3.04 7.70 6.59
N MET A 310 2.60 6.72 5.79
CA MET A 310 1.25 6.73 5.21
C MET A 310 0.15 6.68 6.27
N LEU A 311 0.33 5.90 7.34
CA LEU A 311 -0.60 5.82 8.48
C LEU A 311 -0.78 7.17 9.17
N LEU A 312 0.35 7.79 9.55
CA LEU A 312 0.38 9.12 10.16
C LEU A 312 -0.33 10.14 9.27
N LYS A 313 -0.04 10.12 7.98
CA LYS A 313 -0.60 11.06 6.99
C LYS A 313 -2.10 10.88 6.77
N TYR A 314 -2.54 9.67 6.45
CA TYR A 314 -3.88 9.45 5.91
C TYR A 314 -4.92 9.12 6.98
N SER A 315 -4.56 8.39 8.04
CA SER A 315 -5.50 8.06 9.13
C SER A 315 -5.51 9.10 10.23
N LEU A 316 -4.35 9.67 10.55
CA LEU A 316 -4.19 10.50 11.76
C LEU A 316 -4.04 11.99 11.48
N ASN A 317 -3.96 12.41 10.20
CA ASN A 317 -3.73 13.79 9.78
C ASN A 317 -2.42 14.41 10.34
N LEU A 318 -1.43 13.57 10.67
CA LEU A 318 -0.12 13.95 11.22
C LEU A 318 0.91 14.12 10.09
N HIS A 319 0.69 15.14 9.25
CA HIS A 319 1.46 15.36 8.03
C HIS A 319 2.93 15.70 8.27
N GLU A 320 3.22 16.45 9.33
CA GLU A 320 4.58 16.86 9.67
C GLU A 320 5.41 15.66 10.15
N GLU A 321 4.83 14.82 10.98
CA GLU A 321 5.42 13.60 11.51
C GLU A 321 5.61 12.56 10.40
N ALA A 322 4.61 12.40 9.52
CA ALA A 322 4.75 11.55 8.33
C ALA A 322 5.95 11.98 7.47
N LYS A 323 6.08 13.29 7.21
CA LYS A 323 7.20 13.85 6.46
C LYS A 323 8.53 13.61 7.16
N ALA A 324 8.59 13.75 8.48
CA ALA A 324 9.81 13.47 9.25
C ALA A 324 10.23 12.00 9.14
N VAL A 325 9.29 11.05 9.12
CA VAL A 325 9.59 9.62 8.89
C VAL A 325 10.15 9.40 7.47
N GLU A 326 9.53 9.98 6.44
CA GLU A 326 10.01 9.90 5.05
C GLU A 326 11.44 10.50 4.91
N ASP A 327 11.65 11.67 5.50
CA ASP A 327 12.93 12.37 5.47
C ASP A 327 14.02 11.61 6.27
N ALA A 328 13.66 10.97 7.38
CA ALA A 328 14.55 10.12 8.17
C ALA A 328 14.98 8.86 7.42
N VAL A 329 14.06 8.20 6.71
CA VAL A 329 14.37 7.07 5.82
C VAL A 329 15.35 7.51 4.74
N ARG A 330 15.06 8.64 4.06
CA ARG A 330 15.96 9.18 3.04
C ARG A 330 17.36 9.43 3.58
N THR A 331 17.48 10.14 4.70
CA THR A 331 18.77 10.46 5.33
C THR A 331 19.53 9.21 5.74
N THR A 332 18.83 8.21 6.30
CA THR A 332 19.43 6.92 6.69
C THR A 332 20.05 6.20 5.48
N ILE A 333 19.32 6.11 4.38
CA ILE A 333 19.79 5.45 3.16
C ILE A 333 20.96 6.22 2.52
N GLU A 334 20.88 7.56 2.45
CA GLU A 334 21.95 8.42 1.94
C GLU A 334 23.22 8.36 2.81
N SER A 335 23.09 8.07 4.11
CA SER A 335 24.24 7.84 5.00
C SER A 335 24.92 6.47 4.79
N GLY A 336 24.36 5.62 3.92
CA GLY A 336 24.87 4.29 3.60
C GLY A 336 24.33 3.16 4.47
N VAL A 337 23.45 3.45 5.43
CA VAL A 337 22.78 2.44 6.27
C VAL A 337 21.65 1.80 5.48
N LYS A 338 21.91 0.58 4.97
CA LYS A 338 21.09 -0.09 3.97
C LYS A 338 21.12 -1.61 4.19
N THR A 339 19.98 -2.28 4.02
CA THR A 339 19.91 -3.75 3.97
C THR A 339 20.47 -4.31 2.66
N GLY A 340 20.65 -5.62 2.60
CA GLY A 340 21.31 -6.31 1.48
C GLY A 340 20.59 -6.16 0.14
N ASP A 341 19.26 -6.17 0.13
CA ASP A 341 18.41 -6.04 -1.06
C ASP A 341 18.59 -4.69 -1.80
N ILE A 342 19.04 -3.66 -1.09
CA ILE A 342 19.33 -2.33 -1.66
C ILE A 342 20.84 -2.00 -1.69
N GLY A 343 21.69 -3.04 -1.69
CA GLY A 343 23.13 -2.92 -1.88
C GLY A 343 23.92 -2.55 -0.63
N GLY A 344 23.34 -2.71 0.55
CA GLY A 344 24.03 -2.51 1.83
C GLY A 344 24.40 -3.81 2.54
N LYS A 345 24.73 -3.68 3.83
CA LYS A 345 25.11 -4.81 4.71
C LYS A 345 24.48 -4.72 6.10
N SER A 346 23.70 -3.66 6.35
CA SER A 346 23.08 -3.43 7.64
C SER A 346 22.00 -4.46 7.93
N LYS A 347 21.85 -4.80 9.20
CA LYS A 347 20.77 -5.63 9.72
C LYS A 347 19.48 -4.83 9.80
N THR A 348 18.36 -5.52 9.86
CA THR A 348 17.02 -4.95 9.97
C THR A 348 16.91 -3.96 11.13
N SER A 349 17.41 -4.36 12.31
CA SER A 349 17.41 -3.49 13.49
C SER A 349 18.33 -2.29 13.36
N GLU A 350 19.48 -2.41 12.67
CA GLU A 350 20.40 -1.29 12.47
C GLU A 350 19.78 -0.21 11.59
N VAL A 351 19.05 -0.61 10.55
CA VAL A 351 18.28 0.32 9.72
C VAL A 351 17.17 0.99 10.53
N GLY A 352 16.37 0.21 11.28
CA GLY A 352 15.29 0.76 12.10
C GLY A 352 15.79 1.72 13.19
N ASP A 353 16.87 1.38 13.88
CA ASP A 353 17.48 2.23 14.92
C ASP A 353 18.05 3.53 14.33
N ALA A 354 18.68 3.46 13.15
CA ALA A 354 19.18 4.64 12.44
C ALA A 354 18.05 5.59 12.03
N VAL A 355 16.95 5.04 11.48
CA VAL A 355 15.76 5.84 11.14
C VAL A 355 15.16 6.50 12.39
N VAL A 356 15.02 5.76 13.49
CA VAL A 356 14.52 6.31 14.76
C VAL A 356 15.38 7.47 15.27
N ALA A 357 16.71 7.35 15.17
CA ALA A 357 17.61 8.41 15.56
C ALA A 357 17.42 9.68 14.72
N GLU A 358 17.20 9.54 13.40
CA GLU A 358 16.93 10.68 12.52
C GLU A 358 15.54 11.29 12.76
N ILE A 359 14.50 10.48 13.01
CA ILE A 359 13.16 10.98 13.38
C ILE A 359 13.25 11.91 14.60
N LYS A 360 13.95 11.48 15.65
CA LYS A 360 14.10 12.27 16.88
C LYS A 360 14.79 13.60 16.65
N LYS A 361 15.77 13.67 15.74
CA LYS A 361 16.45 14.93 15.36
C LYS A 361 15.57 15.84 14.52
N LEU A 362 14.74 15.29 13.64
CA LEU A 362 13.86 16.06 12.76
C LEU A 362 12.64 16.62 13.50
N LEU A 363 12.22 15.98 14.59
CA LEU A 363 11.05 16.37 15.38
C LEU A 363 11.38 17.09 16.70
N SER A 364 12.66 17.18 17.08
CA SER A 364 13.16 18.02 18.17
C SER A 364 13.25 19.48 17.75
#